data_AF-A0A6N7PKZ5-F1
#
_entry.id   AF-A0A6N7PKZ5-F1
#
_cell.length_a   1.000
_cell.length_b   1.000
_cell.length_c   1.000
_cell.angle_alpha   90.00
_cell.angle_beta   90.00
_cell.angle_gamma   90.00
#
_symmetry.space_group_name_H-M   'P 1'
#
loop_
_entity.id
_entity.type
_entity.pdbx_description
1 polymer ?
#
loop_
_entity_poly.entity_id
_entity_poly.type
_entity_poly.pdbx_seq_one_letter_code
_entity_poly.pdbx_strand_id
1 'polypeptide(L)'
;MLRSAPPPDFRYVWLVPGPSFRALTLAAGTVGLSSLGLALGPETAAWSLTAGSLPIGLAVAGGAAFAVGLARQMQRPRPPSGAREVSMAIVPWGVIVDPGAEARILRWSAIRKVEVAVKHTLRGGTPAIVSSVVTVETEHDVLAGHAAGAVGLESLTVNLDAYADEAARPLATDLDGTEVLDEDGLAPVVGLLLRHAQELCSTSQGAARLFLPPGDYRRASLRAPGPETAAVLGRALTGDVPGAADPRPVAAICAALLGAEAVTPKLLRLSSSPHPVVAAVARAAALRLGVAPAKVGSIEEVDEFLFEEDRETVARIAHGSEGAGRGNG
;
A
#
# COMPACT_ATOMS: atom_id res chain seq x y z
N MET A 1 -14.99 22.82 -4.63
CA MET A 1 -13.70 22.28 -5.07
C MET A 1 -13.15 21.39 -3.97
N LEU A 2 -13.25 20.07 -4.10
CA LEU A 2 -12.61 19.15 -3.17
C LEU A 2 -11.10 19.26 -3.38
N ARG A 3 -10.36 19.69 -2.35
CA ARG A 3 -8.90 19.66 -2.36
C ARG A 3 -8.45 18.20 -2.49
N SER A 4 -7.50 17.91 -3.37
CA SER A 4 -6.85 16.61 -3.41
C SER A 4 -6.32 16.26 -2.03
N ALA A 5 -6.49 15.01 -1.64
CA ALA A 5 -5.96 14.50 -0.40
C ALA A 5 -4.43 14.72 -0.32
N PRO A 6 -3.88 15.04 0.87
CA PRO A 6 -2.43 15.12 1.04
C PRO A 6 -1.81 13.74 0.74
N PRO A 7 -0.59 13.67 0.21
CA PRO A 7 0.06 12.38 -0.03
C PRO A 7 0.19 11.61 1.30
N PRO A 8 -0.14 10.31 1.34
CA PRO A 8 0.15 9.44 2.47
C PRO A 8 1.64 9.51 2.85
N ASP A 9 1.91 9.68 4.14
CA ASP A 9 3.26 9.73 4.73
C ASP A 9 3.75 8.36 5.23
N PHE A 10 2.90 7.34 5.15
CA PHE A 10 3.21 5.94 5.40
C PHE A 10 3.36 5.17 4.07
N ARG A 11 4.15 4.10 4.07
CA ARG A 11 4.37 3.24 2.89
C ARG A 11 3.88 1.81 3.07
N TYR A 12 4.31 1.18 4.16
CA TYR A 12 3.93 -0.19 4.45
C TYR A 12 3.99 -0.41 5.96
N VAL A 13 2.83 -0.57 6.59
CA VAL A 13 2.73 -0.82 8.03
C VAL A 13 2.20 -2.22 8.24
N TRP A 14 3.10 -3.14 8.59
CA TRP A 14 2.75 -4.52 8.89
C TRP A 14 2.20 -4.67 10.30
N LEU A 15 1.07 -5.36 10.42
CA LEU A 15 0.36 -5.63 11.65
C LEU A 15 0.16 -7.14 11.81
N VAL A 16 0.50 -7.65 12.99
CA VAL A 16 0.34 -9.07 13.32
C VAL A 16 -0.92 -9.29 14.15
N PRO A 17 -1.58 -10.45 14.05
CA PRO A 17 -2.68 -10.78 14.95
C PRO A 17 -2.19 -10.79 16.40
N GLY A 18 -3.09 -10.53 17.33
CA GLY A 18 -2.78 -10.67 18.74
C GLY A 18 -2.44 -12.13 19.06
N PRO A 19 -1.62 -12.38 20.10
CA PRO A 19 -1.37 -13.74 20.55
C PRO A 19 -2.70 -14.34 21.03
N SER A 20 -3.19 -15.36 20.30
CA SER A 20 -4.45 -16.02 20.66
C SER A 20 -4.38 -16.60 22.08
N PHE A 21 -5.44 -16.41 22.86
CA PHE A 21 -5.54 -16.97 24.21
C PHE A 21 -5.34 -18.50 24.21
N ARG A 22 -5.68 -19.18 23.11
CA ARG A 22 -5.44 -20.63 22.90
C ARG A 22 -3.97 -21.00 22.74
N ALA A 23 -3.16 -20.18 22.05
CA ALA A 23 -1.71 -20.38 22.01
C ALA A 23 -1.07 -20.17 23.39
N LEU A 24 -1.62 -19.23 24.17
CA LEU A 24 -1.24 -18.99 25.55
C LEU A 24 -1.61 -20.14 26.50
N THR A 25 -2.81 -20.71 26.40
CA THR A 25 -3.21 -21.86 27.24
C THR A 25 -2.48 -23.14 26.85
N LEU A 26 -2.12 -23.32 25.57
CA LEU A 26 -1.24 -24.42 25.15
C LEU A 26 0.19 -24.23 25.65
N ALA A 27 0.74 -23.00 25.62
CA ALA A 27 2.05 -22.69 26.18
C ALA A 27 2.07 -22.81 27.72
N ALA A 28 1.02 -22.36 28.41
CA ALA A 28 0.87 -22.53 29.85
C ALA A 28 0.63 -24.00 30.24
N GLY A 29 -0.10 -24.76 29.42
CA GLY A 29 -0.33 -26.19 29.60
C GLY A 29 0.90 -27.06 29.35
N THR A 30 1.79 -26.65 28.43
CA THR A 30 3.06 -27.36 28.19
C THR A 30 4.12 -27.05 29.25
N VAL A 31 4.19 -25.82 29.78
CA VAL A 31 5.09 -25.49 30.91
C VAL A 31 4.61 -26.10 32.24
N GLY A 32 3.30 -26.34 32.38
CA GLY A 32 2.72 -27.06 33.52
C GLY A 32 3.00 -28.57 33.60
N LEU A 33 3.48 -29.19 32.51
CA LEU A 33 3.78 -30.63 32.47
C LEU A 33 5.24 -30.97 32.14
N SER A 34 6.03 -30.03 31.64
CA SER A 34 7.46 -30.27 31.33
C SER A 34 8.42 -29.93 32.48
N SER A 35 7.95 -29.27 33.54
CA SER A 35 8.74 -29.06 34.77
C SER A 35 8.84 -30.29 35.68
N LEU A 36 8.20 -31.41 35.32
CA LEU A 36 8.26 -32.68 36.06
C LEU A 36 8.78 -33.87 35.24
N GLY A 37 9.27 -33.66 34.00
CA GLY A 37 9.55 -34.77 33.07
C GLY A 37 10.71 -34.61 32.09
N LEU A 38 11.68 -33.71 32.33
CA LEU A 38 12.92 -33.63 31.52
C LEU A 38 14.19 -33.69 32.38
N ALA A 39 14.19 -34.58 33.36
CA ALA A 39 15.40 -35.23 33.81
C ALA A 39 15.10 -36.72 33.81
N LEU A 40 15.51 -37.41 32.74
CA LEU A 40 15.80 -38.85 32.61
C LEU A 40 15.66 -39.24 31.13
N GLY A 41 16.63 -38.80 30.32
CA GLY A 41 17.03 -39.61 29.17
C GLY A 41 17.74 -40.86 29.70
N PRO A 42 17.65 -42.01 29.01
CA PRO A 42 18.16 -43.30 29.52
C PRO A 42 19.69 -43.39 29.60
N GLU A 43 20.44 -42.35 29.25
CA GLU A 43 21.92 -42.40 29.21
C GLU A 43 22.62 -41.64 30.34
N THR A 44 21.91 -41.07 31.32
CA THR A 44 22.52 -40.36 32.46
C THR A 44 22.22 -40.96 33.84
N ALA A 45 21.75 -42.22 33.90
CA ALA A 45 21.46 -42.91 35.16
C ALA A 45 22.69 -43.48 35.90
N ALA A 46 23.91 -43.07 35.56
CA ALA A 46 25.11 -43.68 36.15
C ALA A 46 25.77 -42.86 37.28
N TRP A 47 25.73 -41.52 37.28
CA TRP A 47 26.56 -40.74 38.21
C TRP A 47 25.74 -39.78 39.08
N SER A 48 25.02 -40.36 40.04
CA SER A 48 24.39 -39.60 41.14
C SER A 48 24.60 -40.31 42.47
N LEU A 49 25.86 -40.51 42.88
CA LEU A 49 26.19 -40.83 44.26
C LEU A 49 27.54 -40.21 44.62
N THR A 50 27.55 -38.90 44.87
CA THR A 50 28.29 -38.29 46.01
C THR A 50 28.09 -36.78 46.03
N ALA A 51 27.54 -36.31 47.15
CA ALA A 51 27.73 -34.99 47.77
C ALA A 51 27.29 -33.71 47.01
N GLY A 52 26.30 -33.03 47.60
CA GLY A 52 26.30 -31.56 47.70
C GLY A 52 25.36 -30.80 46.76
N SER A 53 24.15 -30.49 47.26
CA SER A 53 23.31 -29.33 46.92
C SER A 53 23.22 -28.90 45.43
N LEU A 54 22.16 -29.32 44.75
CA LEU A 54 21.69 -28.73 43.50
C LEU A 54 21.17 -27.30 43.74
N PRO A 55 21.63 -26.25 43.02
CA PRO A 55 21.03 -24.95 43.12
C PRO A 55 19.76 -24.89 42.27
N ILE A 56 18.66 -24.58 42.95
CA ILE A 56 17.27 -24.30 42.53
C ILE A 56 17.15 -23.15 41.46
N GLY A 57 18.26 -22.64 40.93
CA GLY A 57 18.33 -21.38 40.17
C GLY A 57 17.78 -21.41 38.73
N LEU A 58 17.74 -22.58 38.06
CA LEU A 58 17.32 -22.67 36.65
C LEU A 58 15.80 -22.70 36.44
N ALA A 59 15.02 -23.12 37.44
CA ALA A 59 13.54 -23.10 37.36
C ALA A 59 12.96 -21.68 37.53
N VAL A 60 13.66 -20.80 38.28
CA VAL A 60 13.19 -19.44 38.58
C VAL A 60 13.43 -18.47 37.40
N ALA A 61 14.52 -18.65 36.65
CA ALA A 61 14.86 -17.79 35.51
C ALA A 61 13.88 -17.94 34.33
N GLY A 62 13.42 -19.15 34.04
CA GLY A 62 12.39 -19.40 33.02
C GLY A 62 11.02 -18.82 33.41
N GLY A 63 10.65 -18.94 34.69
CA GLY A 63 9.42 -18.36 35.23
C GLY A 63 9.39 -16.83 35.19
N ALA A 64 10.52 -16.17 35.44
CA ALA A 64 10.61 -14.71 35.40
C ALA A 64 10.50 -14.15 33.97
N ALA A 65 11.15 -14.77 32.98
CA ALA A 65 11.02 -14.36 31.58
C ALA A 65 9.58 -14.57 31.05
N PHE A 66 8.95 -15.70 31.42
CA PHE A 66 7.56 -15.98 31.11
C PHE A 66 6.60 -14.99 31.80
N ALA A 67 6.80 -14.70 33.09
CA ALA A 67 6.00 -13.73 33.83
C ALA A 67 6.15 -12.30 33.29
N VAL A 68 7.36 -11.89 32.87
CA VAL A 68 7.57 -10.59 32.22
C VAL A 68 6.93 -10.55 30.83
N GLY A 69 6.99 -11.65 30.07
CA GLY A 69 6.26 -11.81 28.80
C GLY A 69 4.75 -11.69 29.00
N LEU A 70 4.20 -12.42 29.98
CA LEU A 70 2.78 -12.44 30.32
C LEU A 70 2.30 -11.09 30.88
N ALA A 71 3.11 -10.44 31.72
CA ALA A 71 2.82 -9.12 32.27
C ALA A 71 2.85 -8.04 31.18
N ARG A 72 3.81 -8.09 30.24
CA ARG A 72 3.84 -7.21 29.06
C ARG A 72 2.65 -7.47 28.13
N GLN A 73 2.15 -8.69 28.08
CA GLN A 73 1.03 -9.11 27.25
C GLN A 73 -0.33 -8.71 27.83
N MET A 74 -0.56 -8.90 29.13
CA MET A 74 -1.75 -8.38 29.84
C MET A 74 -1.87 -6.86 29.78
N GLN A 75 -0.75 -6.22 29.46
CA GLN A 75 -0.62 -4.80 29.35
C GLN A 75 -0.89 -4.24 27.95
N ARG A 76 -1.09 -5.05 26.90
CA ARG A 76 -1.38 -4.51 25.56
C ARG A 76 -2.76 -3.84 25.51
N PRO A 77 -2.94 -2.78 24.71
CA PRO A 77 -4.28 -2.30 24.40
C PRO A 77 -5.11 -3.47 23.86
N ARG A 78 -6.36 -3.57 24.30
CA ARG A 78 -7.27 -4.60 23.80
C ARG A 78 -8.01 -4.06 22.59
N PRO A 79 -8.24 -4.88 21.57
CA PRO A 79 -9.13 -4.48 20.49
C PRO A 79 -10.56 -4.34 21.02
N PRO A 80 -11.42 -3.57 20.33
CA PRO A 80 -12.82 -3.45 20.70
C PRO A 80 -13.54 -4.81 20.66
N SER A 81 -14.60 -4.95 21.47
CA SER A 81 -15.38 -6.18 21.53
C SER A 81 -15.96 -6.53 20.15
N GLY A 82 -15.73 -7.75 19.69
CA GLY A 82 -16.19 -8.23 18.38
C GLY A 82 -15.19 -8.03 17.24
N ALA A 83 -14.06 -7.36 17.46
CA ALA A 83 -13.02 -7.24 16.45
C ALA A 83 -12.33 -8.58 16.17
N ARG A 84 -12.17 -8.91 14.90
CA ARG A 84 -11.41 -10.08 14.44
C ARG A 84 -9.93 -9.72 14.34
N GLU A 85 -9.09 -10.36 15.16
CA GLU A 85 -7.64 -10.21 15.07
C GLU A 85 -7.11 -10.92 13.81
N VAL A 86 -6.40 -10.19 12.95
CA VAL A 86 -5.90 -10.66 11.65
C VAL A 86 -4.46 -10.20 11.42
N SER A 87 -3.76 -10.87 10.51
CA SER A 87 -2.56 -10.28 9.93
C SER A 87 -3.00 -9.27 8.89
N MET A 88 -2.44 -8.06 8.88
CA MET A 88 -2.76 -7.10 7.83
C MET A 88 -1.63 -6.11 7.57
N ALA A 89 -1.61 -5.54 6.37
CA ALA A 89 -0.72 -4.46 6.00
C ALA A 89 -1.52 -3.22 5.58
N ILE A 90 -1.16 -2.06 6.13
CA ILE A 90 -1.71 -0.77 5.72
C ILE A 90 -0.73 -0.11 4.74
N VAL A 91 -1.23 0.24 3.55
CA VAL A 91 -0.46 0.79 2.43
C VAL A 91 -1.17 2.01 1.85
N PRO A 92 -0.50 2.89 1.07
CA PRO A 92 -1.10 4.12 0.53
C PRO A 92 -2.44 3.96 -0.21
N TRP A 93 -2.75 2.76 -0.72
CA TRP A 93 -3.95 2.49 -1.53
C TRP A 93 -5.06 1.74 -0.78
N GLY A 94 -4.80 1.30 0.46
CA GLY A 94 -5.77 0.58 1.27
C GLY A 94 -5.14 -0.38 2.29
N VAL A 95 -5.85 -1.47 2.57
CA VAL A 95 -5.45 -2.48 3.56
C VAL A 95 -5.48 -3.87 2.93
N ILE A 96 -4.41 -4.63 3.15
CA ILE A 96 -4.26 -6.01 2.74
C ILE A 96 -4.48 -6.88 3.98
N VAL A 97 -5.48 -7.75 3.97
CA VAL A 97 -5.83 -8.64 5.09
C VAL A 97 -5.40 -10.06 4.77
N ASP A 98 -4.78 -10.72 5.75
CA ASP A 98 -4.19 -12.06 5.67
C ASP A 98 -3.24 -12.25 4.46
N PRO A 99 -2.22 -11.39 4.32
CA PRO A 99 -1.24 -11.45 3.23
C PRO A 99 -0.58 -12.84 3.13
N GLY A 100 -0.71 -13.48 1.97
CA GLY A 100 -0.04 -14.73 1.60
C GLY A 100 -0.93 -15.95 1.42
N ALA A 101 -1.96 -16.17 2.26
CA ALA A 101 -2.81 -17.36 2.16
C ALA A 101 -3.95 -17.15 1.15
N GLU A 102 -4.74 -16.09 1.33
CA GLU A 102 -5.78 -15.57 0.43
C GLU A 102 -5.98 -14.08 0.78
N ALA A 103 -5.18 -13.21 0.18
CA ALA A 103 -5.17 -11.79 0.55
C ALA A 103 -6.53 -11.14 0.23
N ARG A 104 -7.21 -10.62 1.25
CA ARG A 104 -8.42 -9.81 1.07
C ARG A 104 -8.03 -8.33 1.01
N ILE A 105 -8.38 -7.68 -0.08
CA ILE A 105 -8.01 -6.30 -0.36
C ILE A 105 -9.16 -5.36 -0.01
N LEU A 106 -8.87 -4.37 0.85
CA LEU A 106 -9.82 -3.33 1.25
C LEU A 106 -9.31 -1.98 0.74
N ARG A 107 -9.97 -1.43 -0.28
CA ARG A 107 -9.71 -0.06 -0.76
C ARG A 107 -10.18 0.96 0.29
N TRP A 108 -9.61 2.15 0.28
CA TRP A 108 -10.01 3.22 1.21
C TRP A 108 -11.51 3.53 1.17
N SER A 109 -12.13 3.45 -0.01
CA SER A 109 -13.58 3.65 -0.19
C SER A 109 -14.46 2.63 0.56
N ALA A 110 -13.91 1.46 0.92
CA ALA A 110 -14.62 0.43 1.69
C ALA A 110 -14.39 0.53 3.20
N ILE A 111 -13.51 1.43 3.66
CA ILE A 111 -13.11 1.58 5.05
C ILE A 111 -13.89 2.76 5.65
N ARG A 112 -14.66 2.50 6.71
CA ARG A 112 -15.45 3.50 7.42
C ARG A 112 -14.64 4.23 8.48
N LYS A 113 -13.71 3.51 9.12
CA LYS A 113 -12.95 4.06 10.24
C LYS A 113 -11.61 3.35 10.41
N VAL A 114 -10.61 4.11 10.81
CA VAL A 114 -9.32 3.58 11.29
C VAL A 114 -9.05 4.19 12.66
N GLU A 115 -8.86 3.34 13.66
CA GLU A 115 -8.49 3.76 15.02
C GLU A 115 -7.12 3.21 15.40
N VAL A 116 -6.32 4.03 16.07
CA VAL A 116 -5.01 3.63 16.58
C VAL A 116 -4.99 3.84 18.09
N ALA A 117 -4.98 2.72 18.83
CA ALA A 117 -4.80 2.73 20.27
C ALA A 117 -3.34 2.45 20.62
N VAL A 118 -2.66 3.45 21.19
CA VAL A 118 -1.26 3.35 21.60
C VAL A 118 -1.14 3.08 23.09
N LYS A 119 -0.13 2.29 23.48
CA LYS A 119 0.30 2.18 24.87
C LYS A 119 1.65 2.82 25.08
N HIS A 120 1.70 3.68 26.11
CA HIS A 120 2.92 4.29 26.59
C HIS A 120 3.48 3.58 27.83
N THR A 121 4.79 3.64 27.99
CA THR A 121 5.50 3.39 29.24
C THR A 121 6.39 4.60 29.57
N LEU A 122 6.79 4.77 30.82
CA LEU A 122 7.78 5.78 31.19
C LEU A 122 9.15 5.12 31.26
N ARG A 123 10.07 5.51 30.36
CA ARG A 123 11.47 5.09 30.39
C ARG A 123 12.31 6.26 30.90
N GLY A 124 12.71 6.22 32.17
CA GLY A 124 13.46 7.32 32.79
C GLY A 124 12.69 8.64 32.89
N GLY A 125 11.36 8.58 32.99
CA GLY A 125 10.49 9.77 33.02
C GLY A 125 9.97 10.24 31.66
N THR A 126 10.48 9.70 30.55
CA THR A 126 10.00 10.02 29.20
C THR A 126 8.96 9.00 28.71
N PRO A 127 7.79 9.43 28.20
CA PRO A 127 6.83 8.54 27.55
C PRO A 127 7.43 7.89 26.30
N ALA A 128 7.43 6.57 26.25
CA ALA A 128 7.82 5.77 25.08
C ALA A 128 6.65 4.85 24.67
N ILE A 129 6.30 4.83 23.38
CA ILE A 129 5.27 3.93 22.87
C ILE A 129 5.84 2.52 22.79
N VAL A 130 5.19 1.56 23.44
CA VAL A 130 5.64 0.16 23.53
C VAL A 130 4.89 -0.72 22.55
N SER A 131 3.62 -0.44 22.33
CA SER A 131 2.76 -1.22 21.44
C SER A 131 1.61 -0.38 20.94
N SER A 132 1.16 -0.68 19.72
CA SER A 132 -0.04 -0.10 19.12
C SER A 132 -1.00 -1.19 18.69
N VAL A 133 -2.29 -0.90 18.78
CA VAL A 133 -3.37 -1.69 18.16
C VAL A 133 -4.04 -0.80 17.14
N VAL A 134 -4.14 -1.31 15.92
CA VAL A 134 -4.85 -0.63 14.85
C VAL A 134 -6.13 -1.41 14.57
N THR A 135 -7.25 -0.70 14.60
CA THR A 135 -8.56 -1.25 14.29
C THR A 135 -9.03 -0.64 12.97
N VAL A 136 -9.44 -1.47 12.03
CA VAL A 136 -10.02 -1.08 10.74
C VAL A 136 -11.48 -1.53 10.74
N GLU A 137 -12.39 -0.56 10.62
CA GLU A 137 -13.82 -0.81 10.53
C GLU A 137 -14.28 -0.63 9.08
N THR A 138 -14.97 -1.65 8.59
CA THR A 138 -15.65 -1.67 7.30
C THR A 138 -17.15 -1.71 7.54
N GLU A 139 -17.95 -1.78 6.48
CA GLU A 139 -19.41 -1.92 6.63
C GLU A 139 -19.84 -3.25 7.29
N HIS A 140 -19.05 -4.31 7.14
CA HIS A 140 -19.43 -5.65 7.59
C HIS A 140 -18.52 -6.21 8.69
N ASP A 141 -17.27 -5.75 8.75
CA ASP A 141 -16.22 -6.32 9.60
C ASP A 141 -15.51 -5.24 10.42
N VAL A 142 -15.11 -5.62 11.64
CA VAL A 142 -14.15 -4.90 12.46
C VAL A 142 -12.89 -5.77 12.56
N LEU A 143 -11.77 -5.28 12.03
CA LEU A 143 -10.50 -5.99 11.98
C LEU A 143 -9.49 -5.34 12.92
N ALA A 144 -8.67 -6.13 13.61
CA ALA A 144 -7.65 -5.61 14.52
C ALA A 144 -6.28 -6.24 14.25
N GLY A 145 -5.24 -5.43 14.37
CA GLY A 145 -3.85 -5.82 14.17
C GLY A 145 -2.92 -5.08 15.11
N HIS A 146 -1.81 -5.69 15.47
CA HIS A 146 -0.87 -5.19 16.46
C HIS A 146 0.48 -4.83 15.83
N ALA A 147 1.10 -3.77 16.34
CA ALA A 147 2.48 -3.41 16.06
C ALA A 147 3.27 -3.23 17.36
N ALA A 148 4.57 -3.53 17.29
CA ALA A 148 5.52 -3.13 18.32
C ALA A 148 5.87 -1.64 18.11
N GLY A 149 5.74 -0.82 19.15
CA GLY A 149 6.03 0.61 19.07
C GLY A 149 4.96 1.43 18.33
N ALA A 150 5.35 2.61 17.85
CA ALA A 150 4.50 3.55 17.12
C ALA A 150 4.37 3.15 15.65
N VAL A 151 3.18 3.37 15.07
CA VAL A 151 2.86 2.97 13.69
C VAL A 151 2.89 4.12 12.68
N GLY A 152 2.91 5.39 13.12
CA GLY A 152 2.99 6.55 12.22
C GLY A 152 1.75 6.72 11.32
N LEU A 153 0.55 6.48 11.86
CA LEU A 153 -0.71 6.51 11.11
C LEU A 153 -1.59 7.73 11.47
N GLU A 154 -1.01 8.74 12.12
CA GLU A 154 -1.75 9.93 12.56
C GLU A 154 -2.35 10.67 11.36
N SER A 155 -1.57 10.84 10.28
CA SER A 155 -2.05 11.47 9.04
C SER A 155 -3.19 10.68 8.39
N LEU A 156 -3.12 9.34 8.41
CA LEU A 156 -4.20 8.49 7.91
C LEU A 156 -5.50 8.73 8.68
N THR A 157 -5.46 8.72 10.01
CA THR A 157 -6.67 8.90 10.82
C THR A 157 -7.34 10.26 10.61
N VAL A 158 -6.56 11.30 10.30
CA VAL A 158 -7.06 12.65 10.04
C VAL A 158 -7.60 12.81 8.62
N ASN A 159 -7.03 12.11 7.65
CA ASN A 159 -7.35 12.28 6.22
C ASN A 159 -8.12 11.10 5.61
N LEU A 160 -8.64 10.18 6.43
CA LEU A 160 -9.30 8.97 5.94
C LEU A 160 -10.44 9.27 4.95
N ASP A 161 -11.33 10.20 5.28
CA ASP A 161 -12.44 10.58 4.40
C ASP A 161 -11.93 11.12 3.06
N ALA A 162 -10.88 11.95 3.09
CA ALA A 162 -10.27 12.47 1.86
C ALA A 162 -9.60 11.37 1.03
N TYR A 163 -9.00 10.36 1.66
CA TYR A 163 -8.44 9.18 0.97
C TYR A 163 -9.53 8.29 0.38
N ALA A 164 -10.64 8.11 1.10
CA ALA A 164 -11.80 7.37 0.63
C ALA A 164 -12.45 8.06 -0.57
N ASP A 165 -12.68 9.38 -0.50
CA ASP A 165 -13.22 10.20 -1.59
C ASP A 165 -12.33 10.16 -2.84
N GLU A 166 -11.01 10.28 -2.64
CA GLU A 166 -10.02 10.21 -3.71
C GLU A 166 -10.01 8.82 -4.37
N ALA A 167 -10.02 7.75 -3.57
CA ALA A 167 -10.02 6.37 -4.07
C ALA A 167 -11.35 5.95 -4.71
N ALA A 168 -12.45 6.62 -4.38
CA ALA A 168 -13.77 6.39 -4.96
C ALA A 168 -14.04 7.22 -6.21
N ARG A 169 -13.16 8.18 -6.55
CA ARG A 169 -13.39 9.09 -7.67
C ARG A 169 -13.40 8.31 -9.00
N PRO A 170 -14.45 8.44 -9.83
CA PRO A 170 -14.48 7.81 -11.16
C PRO A 170 -13.31 8.29 -12.02
N LEU A 171 -12.79 7.44 -12.89
CA LEU A 171 -11.71 7.80 -13.80
C LEU A 171 -12.28 8.48 -15.05
N ALA A 172 -11.55 9.43 -15.63
CA ALA A 172 -11.93 10.09 -16.86
C ALA A 172 -11.22 9.49 -18.07
N THR A 173 -11.87 9.48 -19.23
CA THR A 173 -11.26 9.14 -20.53
C THR A 173 -10.65 10.36 -21.24
N ASP A 174 -10.89 11.56 -20.71
CA ASP A 174 -10.43 12.82 -21.26
C ASP A 174 -9.62 13.67 -20.26
N LEU A 175 -8.96 14.72 -20.74
CA LEU A 175 -8.10 15.57 -19.91
C LEU A 175 -8.88 16.60 -19.06
N ASP A 176 -10.14 16.87 -19.42
CA ASP A 176 -10.98 17.86 -18.75
C ASP A 176 -11.80 17.24 -17.61
N GLY A 177 -11.81 15.91 -17.48
CA GLY A 177 -12.55 15.18 -16.44
C GLY A 177 -14.06 15.13 -16.70
N THR A 178 -14.47 15.26 -17.95
CA THR A 178 -15.88 15.38 -18.36
C THR A 178 -16.47 14.06 -18.84
N GLU A 179 -15.64 13.22 -19.45
CA GLU A 179 -16.05 11.90 -19.93
C GLU A 179 -15.71 10.86 -18.86
N VAL A 180 -16.72 10.43 -18.11
CA VAL A 180 -16.59 9.42 -17.08
C VAL A 180 -16.38 8.05 -17.74
N LEU A 181 -15.37 7.32 -17.29
CA LEU A 181 -15.24 5.90 -17.58
C LEU A 181 -16.25 5.15 -16.71
N ASP A 182 -17.37 4.78 -17.32
CA ASP A 182 -18.46 4.06 -16.66
C ASP A 182 -18.07 2.60 -16.41
N GLU A 183 -17.59 2.32 -15.21
CA GLU A 183 -17.35 0.95 -14.74
C GLU A 183 -17.77 0.81 -13.28
N ASP A 184 -18.54 -0.24 -12.98
CA ASP A 184 -18.97 -0.63 -11.63
C ASP A 184 -17.81 -1.08 -10.71
N GLY A 185 -16.56 -0.77 -11.07
CA GLY A 185 -15.34 -1.17 -10.35
C GLY A 185 -14.98 -2.66 -10.46
N LEU A 186 -15.68 -3.39 -11.33
CA LEU A 186 -15.56 -4.85 -11.51
C LEU A 186 -14.83 -5.27 -12.79
N ALA A 187 -14.28 -4.32 -13.55
CA ALA A 187 -13.59 -4.58 -14.80
C ALA A 187 -12.21 -3.88 -14.86
N PRO A 188 -11.30 -4.40 -15.70
CA PRO A 188 -9.98 -3.80 -15.93
C PRO A 188 -10.10 -2.51 -16.77
N VAL A 189 -9.62 -1.40 -16.22
CA VAL A 189 -9.81 -0.05 -16.77
C VAL A 189 -8.60 0.49 -17.55
N VAL A 190 -7.38 0.04 -17.24
CA VAL A 190 -6.14 0.65 -17.73
C VAL A 190 -5.99 0.44 -19.24
N GLY A 191 -6.45 -0.69 -19.76
CA GLY A 191 -6.50 -0.95 -21.20
C GLY A 191 -7.32 0.09 -21.97
N LEU A 192 -8.48 0.49 -21.43
CA LEU A 192 -9.34 1.51 -22.02
C LEU A 192 -8.71 2.91 -21.91
N LEU A 193 -8.16 3.25 -20.74
CA LEU A 193 -7.43 4.50 -20.55
C LEU A 193 -6.26 4.65 -21.52
N LEU A 194 -5.50 3.57 -21.76
CA LEU A 194 -4.41 3.56 -22.73
C LEU A 194 -4.92 3.80 -24.16
N ARG A 195 -6.04 3.19 -24.54
CA ARG A 195 -6.65 3.40 -25.87
C ARG A 195 -7.04 4.87 -26.07
N HIS A 196 -7.75 5.46 -25.11
CA HIS A 196 -8.14 6.87 -25.18
C HIS A 196 -6.93 7.82 -25.19
N ALA A 197 -5.91 7.53 -24.40
CA ALA A 197 -4.67 8.30 -24.44
C ALA A 197 -3.97 8.21 -25.81
N GLN A 198 -3.98 7.03 -26.46
CA GLN A 198 -3.45 6.87 -27.81
C GLN A 198 -4.27 7.65 -28.85
N GLU A 199 -5.59 7.65 -28.75
CA GLU A 199 -6.49 8.45 -29.61
C GLU A 199 -6.20 9.96 -29.46
N LEU A 200 -6.02 10.43 -28.21
CA LEU A 200 -5.64 11.82 -27.93
C LEU A 200 -4.27 12.17 -28.55
N CYS A 201 -3.31 11.25 -28.54
CA CYS A 201 -1.98 11.51 -29.08
C CYS A 201 -1.88 11.37 -30.61
N SER A 202 -2.75 10.58 -31.24
CA SER A 202 -2.64 10.21 -32.67
C SER A 202 -3.57 10.98 -33.59
N THR A 203 -4.69 11.52 -33.09
CA THR A 203 -5.67 12.24 -33.91
C THR A 203 -5.34 13.74 -34.04
N SER A 204 -5.84 14.38 -35.10
CA SER A 204 -5.71 15.84 -35.28
C SER A 204 -6.44 16.62 -34.20
N GLN A 205 -7.62 16.16 -33.79
CA GLN A 205 -8.41 16.75 -32.71
C GLN A 205 -7.70 16.62 -31.36
N GLY A 206 -7.17 15.45 -31.03
CA GLY A 206 -6.40 15.24 -29.81
C GLY A 206 -5.11 16.06 -29.78
N ALA A 207 -4.42 16.16 -30.91
CA ALA A 207 -3.26 17.04 -31.05
C ALA A 207 -3.59 18.52 -30.80
N ALA A 208 -4.74 19.00 -31.27
CA ALA A 208 -5.21 20.35 -30.96
C ALA A 208 -5.50 20.53 -29.46
N ARG A 209 -6.16 19.56 -28.81
CA ARG A 209 -6.42 19.58 -27.34
C ARG A 209 -5.12 19.59 -26.52
N LEU A 210 -4.11 18.87 -26.97
CA LEU A 210 -2.78 18.79 -26.34
C LEU A 210 -1.83 19.92 -26.75
N PHE A 211 -2.25 20.84 -27.61
CA PHE A 211 -1.39 21.88 -28.19
C PHE A 211 -0.11 21.31 -28.82
N LEU A 212 -0.20 20.13 -29.43
CA LEU A 212 0.92 19.54 -30.14
C LEU A 212 1.16 20.31 -31.45
N PRO A 213 2.42 20.47 -31.87
CA PRO A 213 2.73 21.13 -33.13
C PRO A 213 2.07 20.39 -34.31
N PRO A 214 1.65 21.10 -35.36
CA PRO A 214 1.09 20.47 -36.55
C PRO A 214 2.13 19.50 -37.13
N GLY A 215 1.77 18.22 -37.25
CA GLY A 215 2.67 17.22 -37.80
C GLY A 215 2.62 17.19 -39.32
N ASP A 216 3.78 17.19 -39.97
CA ASP A 216 3.89 16.76 -41.35
C ASP A 216 3.47 15.29 -41.47
N TYR A 217 2.69 14.95 -42.51
CA TYR A 217 2.27 13.56 -42.79
C TYR A 217 3.45 12.56 -42.85
N ARG A 218 4.67 13.02 -43.16
CA ARG A 218 5.88 12.19 -43.21
C ARG A 218 6.62 12.04 -41.86
N ARG A 219 6.29 12.86 -40.86
CA ARG A 219 6.96 12.91 -39.54
C ARG A 219 5.97 12.90 -38.38
N ALA A 220 4.80 12.30 -38.57
CA ALA A 220 3.77 12.18 -37.53
C ALA A 220 4.30 11.56 -36.22
N SER A 221 5.36 10.74 -36.29
CA SER A 221 6.06 10.12 -35.16
C SER A 221 7.00 11.03 -34.37
N LEU A 222 7.18 12.31 -34.74
CA LEU A 222 8.14 13.24 -34.12
C LEU A 222 7.49 14.50 -33.52
N ARG A 223 6.21 14.45 -33.14
CA ARG A 223 5.58 15.57 -32.41
C ARG A 223 6.13 15.60 -30.99
N ALA A 224 7.23 16.32 -30.80
CA ALA A 224 7.78 16.56 -29.47
C ALA A 224 6.83 17.47 -28.67
N PRO A 225 6.54 17.16 -27.39
CA PRO A 225 5.69 17.98 -26.55
C PRO A 225 6.35 19.34 -26.27
N GLY A 226 5.61 20.42 -26.49
CA GLY A 226 6.02 21.79 -26.16
C GLY A 226 5.67 22.18 -24.71
N PRO A 227 6.02 23.41 -24.30
CA PRO A 227 5.68 23.94 -22.98
C PRO A 227 4.16 24.04 -22.76
N GLU A 228 3.38 24.33 -23.80
CA GLU A 228 1.92 24.37 -23.75
C GLU A 228 1.33 22.97 -23.48
N THR A 229 1.85 21.94 -24.16
CA THR A 229 1.48 20.54 -23.90
C THR A 229 1.80 20.15 -22.46
N ALA A 230 2.99 20.48 -21.97
CA ALA A 230 3.39 20.22 -20.59
C ALA A 230 2.53 20.97 -19.56
N ALA A 231 2.05 22.17 -19.90
CA ALA A 231 1.14 22.94 -19.05
C ALA A 231 -0.25 22.30 -18.97
N VAL A 232 -0.81 21.83 -20.09
CA VAL A 232 -2.10 21.12 -20.14
C VAL A 232 -2.04 19.81 -19.37
N LEU A 233 -1.07 18.95 -19.68
CA LEU A 233 -0.85 17.69 -18.95
C LEU A 233 -0.57 17.99 -17.47
N GLY A 234 0.20 19.03 -17.18
CA GLY A 234 0.51 19.44 -15.84
C GLY A 234 -0.71 19.83 -15.01
N ARG A 235 -1.68 20.53 -15.60
CA ARG A 235 -2.94 20.93 -14.95
C ARG A 235 -3.81 19.72 -14.65
N ALA A 236 -3.98 18.82 -15.62
CA ALA A 236 -4.72 17.57 -15.43
C ALA A 236 -4.08 16.69 -14.33
N LEU A 237 -2.75 16.55 -14.34
CA LEU A 237 -2.00 15.78 -13.32
C LEU A 237 -2.12 16.36 -11.90
N THR A 238 -2.31 17.67 -11.75
CA THR A 238 -2.56 18.29 -10.44
C THR A 238 -4.01 18.19 -9.99
N GLY A 239 -4.92 17.65 -10.81
CA GLY A 239 -6.36 17.62 -10.53
C GLY A 239 -7.00 19.01 -10.54
N ASP A 240 -6.36 19.99 -11.20
CA ASP A 240 -6.88 21.36 -11.33
C ASP A 240 -7.81 21.47 -12.55
N VAL A 241 -8.80 20.58 -12.57
CA VAL A 241 -9.85 20.54 -13.60
C VAL A 241 -11.22 20.51 -12.92
N PRO A 242 -12.25 21.14 -13.52
CA PRO A 242 -13.57 21.24 -12.92
C PRO A 242 -14.40 19.94 -13.01
N GLY A 243 -13.91 18.93 -13.74
CA GLY A 243 -14.61 17.67 -14.01
C GLY A 243 -14.92 16.82 -12.77
N ALA A 244 -15.97 15.99 -12.89
CA ALA A 244 -16.39 15.07 -11.83
C ALA A 244 -15.53 13.79 -11.78
N ALA A 245 -14.89 13.44 -12.90
CA ALA A 245 -14.00 12.30 -13.01
C ALA A 245 -12.51 12.72 -12.98
N ASP A 246 -11.65 11.77 -12.68
CA ASP A 246 -10.22 11.94 -12.51
C ASP A 246 -9.46 11.79 -13.83
N PRO A 247 -8.91 12.87 -14.42
CA PRO A 247 -8.14 12.79 -15.67
C PRO A 247 -6.69 12.36 -15.47
N ARG A 248 -6.22 12.23 -14.21
CA ARG A 248 -4.79 12.02 -13.91
C ARG A 248 -4.22 10.76 -14.56
N PRO A 249 -4.91 9.61 -14.62
CA PRO A 249 -4.39 8.44 -15.32
C PRO A 249 -4.19 8.70 -16.82
N VAL A 250 -5.18 9.26 -17.52
CA VAL A 250 -5.05 9.57 -18.96
C VAL A 250 -3.94 10.57 -19.20
N ALA A 251 -3.84 11.63 -18.39
CA ALA A 251 -2.78 12.61 -18.49
C ALA A 251 -1.38 11.99 -18.29
N ALA A 252 -1.25 11.06 -17.33
CA ALA A 252 -0.01 10.34 -17.10
C ALA A 252 0.36 9.43 -18.29
N ILE A 253 -0.60 8.73 -18.88
CA ILE A 253 -0.37 7.90 -20.08
C ILE A 253 0.03 8.80 -21.26
N CYS A 254 -0.67 9.90 -21.52
CA CYS A 254 -0.31 10.85 -22.57
C CYS A 254 1.12 11.39 -22.36
N ALA A 255 1.48 11.75 -21.13
CA ALA A 255 2.84 12.19 -20.82
C ALA A 255 3.89 11.12 -21.18
N ALA A 256 3.61 9.86 -20.84
CA ALA A 256 4.45 8.72 -21.15
C ALA A 256 4.58 8.47 -22.68
N LEU A 257 3.45 8.51 -23.40
CA LEU A 257 3.41 8.33 -24.86
C LEU A 257 4.16 9.43 -25.62
N LEU A 258 4.08 10.67 -25.14
CA LEU A 258 4.69 11.83 -25.78
C LEU A 258 6.14 12.10 -25.34
N GLY A 259 6.65 11.42 -24.31
CA GLY A 259 7.97 11.72 -23.75
C GLY A 259 8.03 13.07 -23.02
N ALA A 260 6.95 13.46 -22.34
CA ALA A 260 6.83 14.78 -21.69
C ALA A 260 7.57 14.84 -20.34
N GLU A 261 8.90 14.82 -20.35
CA GLU A 261 9.75 14.80 -19.13
C GLU A 261 9.46 15.96 -18.16
N ALA A 262 9.03 17.11 -18.67
CA ALA A 262 8.73 18.30 -17.86
C ALA A 262 7.64 18.08 -16.79
N VAL A 263 6.77 17.07 -16.93
CA VAL A 263 5.73 16.76 -15.93
C VAL A 263 6.15 15.71 -14.90
N THR A 264 7.37 15.18 -14.98
CA THR A 264 7.91 14.16 -14.07
C THR A 264 7.73 14.48 -12.58
N PRO A 265 7.98 15.72 -12.09
CA PRO A 265 7.77 16.02 -10.67
C PRO A 265 6.33 15.84 -10.20
N LYS A 266 5.34 15.98 -11.10
CA LYS A 266 3.92 15.76 -10.80
C LYS A 266 3.60 14.27 -10.75
N LEU A 267 4.15 13.47 -11.68
CA LEU A 267 4.01 12.01 -11.67
C LEU A 267 4.58 11.39 -10.38
N LEU A 268 5.73 11.89 -9.91
CA LEU A 268 6.34 11.45 -8.65
C LEU A 268 5.46 11.73 -7.43
N ARG A 269 4.62 12.77 -7.44
CA ARG A 269 3.67 13.02 -6.35
C ARG A 269 2.46 12.08 -6.42
N LEU A 270 2.08 11.66 -7.63
CA LEU A 270 0.97 10.75 -7.85
C LEU A 270 1.32 9.28 -7.59
N SER A 271 2.61 8.90 -7.53
CA SER A 271 3.02 7.52 -7.24
C SER A 271 2.58 7.01 -5.87
N SER A 272 2.19 7.91 -4.96
CA SER A 272 1.59 7.64 -3.67
C SER A 272 0.12 8.08 -3.59
N SER A 273 -0.56 8.32 -4.73
CA SER A 273 -2.00 8.65 -4.72
C SER A 273 -2.78 7.55 -4.01
N PRO A 274 -3.79 7.89 -3.19
CA PRO A 274 -4.70 6.89 -2.59
C PRO A 274 -5.46 6.03 -3.60
N HIS A 275 -5.62 6.52 -4.84
CA HIS A 275 -6.27 5.76 -5.91
C HIS A 275 -5.26 4.80 -6.58
N PRO A 276 -5.47 3.47 -6.53
CA PRO A 276 -4.47 2.49 -6.98
C PRO A 276 -4.13 2.62 -8.47
N VAL A 277 -5.13 2.79 -9.34
CA VAL A 277 -4.91 3.00 -10.79
C VAL A 277 -4.09 4.26 -11.07
N VAL A 278 -4.42 5.39 -10.42
CA VAL A 278 -3.66 6.64 -10.56
C VAL A 278 -2.21 6.44 -10.16
N ALA A 279 -1.97 5.79 -9.01
CA ALA A 279 -0.61 5.52 -8.52
C ALA A 279 0.17 4.60 -9.46
N ALA A 280 -0.42 3.48 -9.90
CA ALA A 280 0.22 2.52 -10.78
C ALA A 280 0.57 3.13 -12.15
N VAL A 281 -0.37 3.84 -12.76
CA VAL A 281 -0.16 4.52 -14.04
C VAL A 281 0.86 5.64 -13.91
N ALA A 282 0.84 6.42 -12.84
CA ALA A 282 1.85 7.46 -12.60
C ALA A 282 3.26 6.87 -12.43
N ARG A 283 3.39 5.73 -11.73
CA ARG A 283 4.65 4.99 -11.59
C ARG A 283 5.16 4.51 -12.94
N ALA A 284 4.31 3.84 -13.72
CA ALA A 284 4.66 3.38 -15.06
C ALA A 284 5.05 4.53 -16.00
N ALA A 285 4.30 5.63 -15.99
CA ALA A 285 4.61 6.81 -16.80
C ALA A 285 5.97 7.41 -16.41
N ALA A 286 6.25 7.57 -15.12
CA ALA A 286 7.53 8.09 -14.64
C ALA A 286 8.70 7.15 -14.99
N LEU A 287 8.55 5.84 -14.83
CA LEU A 287 9.56 4.86 -15.25
C LEU A 287 9.85 4.95 -16.74
N ARG A 288 8.80 5.06 -17.57
CA ARG A 288 8.94 5.22 -19.02
C ARG A 288 9.68 6.51 -19.40
N LEU A 289 9.49 7.58 -18.62
CA LEU A 289 10.21 8.85 -18.77
C LEU A 289 11.64 8.82 -18.18
N GLY A 290 12.15 7.64 -17.81
CA GLY A 290 13.53 7.46 -17.36
C GLY A 290 13.77 7.74 -15.87
N VAL A 291 12.72 7.86 -15.06
CA VAL A 291 12.87 8.01 -13.61
C VAL A 291 13.38 6.71 -12.99
N ALA A 292 14.39 6.80 -12.13
CA ALA A 292 14.93 5.62 -11.45
C ALA A 292 13.89 4.95 -10.52
N PRO A 293 13.80 3.60 -10.52
CA PRO A 293 12.90 2.84 -9.64
C PRO A 293 13.04 3.22 -8.16
N ALA A 294 14.26 3.49 -7.69
CA ALA A 294 14.53 3.91 -6.32
C ALA A 294 13.80 5.20 -5.89
N LYS A 295 13.43 6.06 -6.83
CA LYS A 295 12.68 7.30 -6.56
C LYS A 295 11.16 7.11 -6.61
N VAL A 296 10.69 6.31 -7.56
CA VAL A 296 9.26 6.20 -7.87
C VAL A 296 8.58 5.01 -7.15
N GLY A 297 9.35 3.98 -6.79
CA GLY A 297 8.87 2.73 -6.22
C GLY A 297 8.64 1.65 -7.29
N SER A 298 8.48 0.39 -6.87
CA SER A 298 8.13 -0.71 -7.80
C SER A 298 6.67 -0.60 -8.22
N ILE A 299 6.32 -1.00 -9.44
CA ILE A 299 4.91 -1.15 -9.85
C ILE A 299 4.25 -2.25 -9.02
N GLU A 300 5.01 -3.30 -8.67
CA GLU A 300 4.56 -4.48 -7.94
C GLU A 300 3.96 -4.16 -6.57
N GLU A 301 4.30 -3.00 -5.98
CA GLU A 301 3.70 -2.58 -4.71
C GLU A 301 2.18 -2.39 -4.81
N VAL A 302 1.66 -2.03 -6.00
CA VAL A 302 0.23 -1.74 -6.22
C VAL A 302 -0.52 -2.95 -6.78
N ASP A 303 0.18 -4.02 -7.14
CA ASP A 303 -0.36 -5.13 -7.94
C ASP A 303 -1.59 -5.79 -7.30
N GLU A 304 -1.58 -5.96 -5.98
CA GLU A 304 -2.71 -6.55 -5.25
C GLU A 304 -4.01 -5.73 -5.38
N PHE A 305 -3.94 -4.45 -5.76
CA PHE A 305 -5.10 -3.57 -5.92
C PHE A 305 -5.64 -3.49 -7.35
N LEU A 306 -4.98 -4.17 -8.30
CA LEU A 306 -5.26 -4.12 -9.73
C LEU A 306 -5.72 -5.48 -10.27
N PHE A 307 -6.54 -5.46 -11.30
CA PHE A 307 -6.83 -6.64 -12.11
C PHE A 307 -5.56 -7.11 -12.83
N GLU A 308 -5.49 -8.40 -13.16
CA GLU A 308 -4.34 -8.98 -13.87
C GLU A 308 -4.07 -8.26 -15.20
N GLU A 309 -5.12 -7.98 -15.96
CA GLU A 309 -5.06 -7.30 -17.25
C GLU A 309 -4.57 -5.85 -17.13
N ASP A 310 -4.91 -5.20 -16.01
CA ASP A 310 -4.42 -3.86 -15.69
C ASP A 310 -2.93 -3.91 -15.36
N ARG A 311 -2.47 -4.89 -14.60
CA ARG A 311 -1.04 -5.09 -14.29
C ARG A 311 -0.20 -5.26 -15.56
N GLU A 312 -0.66 -6.11 -16.48
CA GLU A 312 0.00 -6.29 -17.77
C GLU A 312 0.07 -4.99 -18.58
N THR A 313 -1.03 -4.21 -18.57
CA THR A 313 -1.09 -2.95 -19.31
C THR A 313 -0.20 -1.87 -18.69
N VAL A 314 -0.16 -1.77 -17.35
CA VAL A 314 0.73 -0.87 -16.61
C VAL A 314 2.21 -1.21 -16.90
N ALA A 315 2.57 -2.50 -16.88
CA ALA A 315 3.92 -2.94 -17.25
C ALA A 315 4.26 -2.56 -18.71
N ARG A 316 3.32 -2.72 -19.65
CA ARG A 316 3.50 -2.32 -21.06
C ARG A 316 3.72 -0.80 -21.20
N ILE A 317 3.02 0.02 -20.42
CA ILE A 317 3.23 1.47 -20.40
C ILE A 317 4.67 1.78 -19.95
N ALA A 318 5.13 1.14 -18.87
CA ALA A 318 6.45 1.38 -18.27
C ALA A 318 7.61 1.03 -19.20
N HIS A 319 7.52 -0.10 -19.93
CA HIS A 319 8.60 -0.57 -20.81
C HIS A 319 8.48 -0.10 -22.26
N GLY A 320 7.27 0.28 -22.68
CA GLY A 320 6.97 0.62 -24.07
C GLY A 320 7.01 -0.55 -25.03
N SER A 321 6.47 -0.30 -26.23
CA SER A 321 6.27 -1.32 -27.26
C SER A 321 7.57 -1.78 -27.96
N GLU A 322 8.75 -1.38 -27.48
CA GLU A 322 10.04 -1.64 -28.14
C GLU A 322 10.60 -3.06 -27.92
N GLY A 323 9.84 -3.98 -27.31
CA GLY A 323 10.22 -5.38 -27.13
C GLY A 323 10.12 -6.27 -28.39
N ALA A 324 9.61 -5.78 -29.52
CA ALA A 324 9.37 -6.60 -30.72
C ALA A 324 10.38 -6.40 -31.87
N GLY A 325 11.39 -5.52 -31.74
CA GLY A 325 12.19 -5.08 -32.91
C GLY A 325 13.70 -4.93 -32.73
N ARG A 326 14.28 -5.24 -31.57
CA ARG A 326 15.75 -5.18 -31.38
C ARG A 326 16.32 -6.55 -31.04
N GLY A 327 16.27 -7.45 -32.02
CA GLY A 327 17.01 -8.69 -32.05
C GLY A 327 17.56 -8.90 -33.46
N ASN A 328 18.90 -8.92 -33.56
CA ASN A 328 19.73 -9.17 -34.74
C ASN A 328 19.96 -8.01 -35.73
N GLY A 329 20.91 -7.15 -35.35
CA GLY A 329 21.87 -6.51 -36.26
C GLY A 329 23.27 -6.79 -35.75
#